data_AF-A0AAD6M4P0-F1
#
_entry.id   AF-A0AAD6M4P0-F1
#
_cell.length_a   1.000
_cell.length_b   1.000
_cell.length_c   1.000
_cell.angle_alpha   90.00
_cell.angle_beta   90.00
_cell.angle_gamma   90.00
#
_symmetry.space_group_name_H-M   'P 1'
#
loop_
_entity.id
_entity.type
_entity.pdbx_description
1 polymer ?
#
loop_
_entity_poly.entity_id
_entity_poly.type
_entity_poly.pdbx_seq_one_letter_code
_entity_poly.pdbx_strand_id
1 'polypeptide(L)'
;MEFLSRHSLNDGDKFCAELMRESSRHKGLAMRILEVRSAYCKNDFEWDNLKRLSVEIVDESNTRLMRDYVVETSPTKENEK
;
A
#
# COMPACT_ATOMS: atom_id res chain seq x y z
N MET A 1 -12.81 -1.33 18.26
CA MET A 1 -13.03 -1.22 16.81
C MET A 1 -13.96 -0.05 16.44
N GLU A 2 -14.83 0.43 17.34
CA GLU A 2 -15.79 1.52 17.05
C GLU A 2 -15.16 2.86 16.62
N PHE A 3 -13.94 3.18 17.08
CA PHE A 3 -13.21 4.35 16.61
C PHE A 3 -12.80 4.20 15.12
N LEU A 4 -12.33 3.02 14.73
CA LEU A 4 -11.90 2.74 13.34
C LEU A 4 -13.06 2.74 12.34
N SER A 5 -14.29 2.43 12.77
CA SER A 5 -15.45 2.49 11.89
C SER A 5 -15.94 3.92 11.62
N ARG A 6 -15.58 4.89 12.47
CA ARG A 6 -15.94 6.31 12.33
C ARG A 6 -14.83 7.18 11.74
N HIS A 7 -13.58 6.73 11.88
CA HIS A 7 -12.38 7.49 11.50
C HIS A 7 -11.56 6.70 10.48
N SER A 8 -11.46 7.23 9.26
CA SER A 8 -10.66 6.63 8.18
C SER A 8 -9.17 6.67 8.50
N LEU A 9 -8.44 5.61 8.12
CA LEU A 9 -6.98 5.52 8.21
C LEU A 9 -6.25 6.08 6.97
N ASN A 10 -6.99 6.53 5.94
CA ASN A 10 -6.38 7.04 4.70
C ASN A 10 -5.52 8.29 4.96
N ASP A 11 -5.93 9.10 5.94
CA ASP A 11 -5.13 10.21 6.46
C ASP A 11 -4.70 9.86 7.90
N GLY A 12 -3.49 9.31 8.00
CA GLY A 12 -2.94 8.84 9.28
C GLY A 12 -2.69 9.96 10.29
N ASP A 13 -2.45 11.19 9.84
CA ASP A 13 -2.19 12.32 10.73
C ASP A 13 -3.49 12.89 11.28
N LYS A 14 -4.52 13.07 10.43
CA LYS A 14 -5.87 13.40 10.88
C LYS A 14 -6.41 12.34 11.84
N PHE A 15 -6.23 11.06 11.53
CA PHE A 15 -6.62 9.95 12.39
C PHE A 15 -5.96 10.04 13.77
N CYS A 16 -4.64 10.21 13.83
CA CYS A 16 -3.93 10.33 15.12
C CYS A 16 -4.37 11.58 15.89
N ALA A 17 -4.61 12.70 15.20
CA ALA A 17 -5.07 13.94 15.82
C ALA A 17 -6.47 13.79 16.44
N GLU A 18 -7.41 13.14 15.75
CA GLU A 18 -8.74 12.85 16.28
C GLU A 18 -8.66 11.85 17.45
N LEU A 19 -7.83 10.81 17.33
CA LEU A 19 -7.61 9.80 18.38
C LEU A 19 -7.08 10.41 19.68
N MET A 20 -6.20 11.42 19.58
CA MET A 20 -5.69 12.14 20.76
C MET A 20 -6.77 12.90 21.54
N ARG A 21 -7.92 13.22 20.92
CA ARG A 21 -9.00 14.03 21.52
C ARG A 21 -10.20 13.21 21.98
N GLU A 22 -10.26 11.92 21.65
CA GLU A 22 -11.39 11.04 21.99
C GLU A 22 -11.45 10.74 23.51
N SER A 23 -10.33 10.36 24.14
CA SER A 23 -10.22 10.17 25.59
C SER A 23 -8.76 10.06 26.05
N SER A 24 -8.49 10.10 27.36
CA SER A 24 -7.14 9.92 27.92
C SER A 24 -6.49 8.59 27.50
N ARG A 25 -7.28 7.51 27.42
CA ARG A 25 -6.78 6.20 26.95
C ARG A 25 -6.43 6.26 25.46
N HIS A 26 -7.27 6.89 24.65
CA HIS A 26 -7.00 7.05 23.21
C HIS A 26 -5.79 7.95 22.94
N LYS A 27 -5.59 9.00 23.75
CA LYS A 27 -4.36 9.81 23.72
C LYS A 27 -3.12 8.98 23.95
N GLY A 28 -3.11 8.11 24.96
CA GLY A 28 -2.00 7.19 25.20
C GLY A 28 -1.74 6.27 24.01
N LEU A 29 -2.79 5.74 23.40
CA LEU A 29 -2.69 4.91 22.20
C LEU A 29 -2.12 5.68 21.00
N ALA A 30 -2.58 6.92 20.76
CA ALA A 30 -2.09 7.76 19.68
C ALA A 30 -0.59 8.06 19.84
N MET A 31 -0.14 8.40 21.06
CA MET A 31 1.29 8.59 21.35
C MET A 31 2.09 7.32 21.05
N ARG A 32 1.57 6.15 21.46
CA ARG A 32 2.23 4.87 21.17
C ARG A 32 2.33 4.60 19.66
N ILE A 33 1.29 4.91 18.89
CA ILE A 33 1.30 4.77 17.43
C ILE A 33 2.38 5.68 16.82
N LEU A 34 2.49 6.93 17.27
CA LEU A 34 3.51 7.87 16.79
C LEU A 34 4.94 7.40 17.04
N GLU A 35 5.21 6.86 18.24
CA GLU A 35 6.50 6.28 18.58
C GLU A 35 6.83 5.08 17.69
N VAL A 36 5.90 4.11 17.62
CA VAL A 36 6.11 2.87 16.87
C VAL A 36 6.28 3.15 15.38
N ARG A 37 5.47 4.02 14.78
CA ARG A 37 5.60 4.34 13.34
C ARG A 37 6.93 5.03 13.04
N SER A 38 7.44 5.87 13.95
CA SER A 38 8.76 6.47 13.78
C SER A 38 9.88 5.44 13.92
N ALA A 39 9.79 4.50 14.87
CA ALA A 39 10.81 3.48 15.07
C ALA A 39 10.84 2.52 13.87
N TYR A 40 9.68 2.04 13.45
CA TYR A 40 9.54 1.12 12.33
C TYR A 40 10.12 1.70 11.04
N CYS A 41 9.73 2.93 10.67
CA CYS A 41 10.20 3.61 9.47
C CYS A 41 11.74 3.80 9.45
N LYS A 42 12.35 4.05 10.60
CA LYS A 42 13.79 4.35 10.70
C LYS A 42 14.68 3.12 10.84
N ASN A 43 14.19 2.07 11.50
CA ASN A 43 15.02 0.96 11.95
C ASN A 43 14.63 -0.38 11.33
N ASP A 44 13.35 -0.60 11.09
CA ASP A 44 12.83 -1.94 10.80
C ASP A 44 12.30 -2.07 9.36
N PHE A 45 11.90 -0.97 8.74
CA PHE A 45 11.33 -1.00 7.39
C PHE A 45 12.44 -1.18 6.34
N GLU A 46 12.33 -2.26 5.57
CA GLU A 46 13.28 -2.59 4.51
C GLU A 46 13.03 -1.77 3.23
N TRP A 47 13.45 -0.50 3.24
CA TRP A 47 13.27 0.42 2.11
C TRP A 47 13.83 -0.11 0.78
N ASP A 48 15.01 -0.75 0.83
CA ASP A 48 15.64 -1.30 -0.38
C ASP A 48 14.84 -2.48 -0.95
N ASN A 49 14.28 -3.32 -0.08
CA ASN A 49 13.46 -4.44 -0.50
C ASN A 49 12.11 -3.97 -1.07
N LEU A 50 11.49 -2.94 -0.47
CA LEU A 50 10.31 -2.28 -1.05
C LEU A 50 10.60 -1.80 -2.47
N LYS A 51 11.72 -1.09 -2.67
CA LYS A 51 12.11 -0.59 -3.99
C LYS A 51 12.31 -1.73 -4.98
N ARG A 52 13.06 -2.76 -4.59
CA ARG A 52 13.34 -3.95 -5.43
C ARG A 52 12.04 -4.61 -5.88
N LEU A 53 11.15 -4.92 -4.94
CA LEU A 53 9.86 -5.56 -5.22
C LEU A 53 8.96 -4.66 -6.08
N SER A 54 8.93 -3.35 -5.82
CA SER A 54 8.09 -2.43 -6.60
C SER A 54 8.52 -2.38 -8.07
N VAL A 55 9.83 -2.39 -8.33
CA VAL A 55 10.36 -2.44 -9.71
C VAL A 55 10.03 -3.78 -10.37
N GLU A 56 10.29 -4.89 -9.67
CA GLU A 56 10.02 -6.25 -10.15
C GLU A 56 8.54 -6.42 -10.55
N ILE A 57 7.60 -6.01 -9.69
CA ILE A 57 6.16 -6.10 -9.96
C ILE A 57 5.75 -5.28 -11.20
N VAL A 58 6.31 -4.08 -11.36
CA VAL A 58 6.01 -3.22 -12.51
C VAL A 58 6.56 -3.84 -13.81
N ASP A 59 7.79 -4.35 -13.79
CA ASP A 59 8.42 -4.99 -14.95
C ASP A 59 7.65 -6.24 -15.39
N GLU A 60 7.27 -7.09 -14.44
CA GLU A 60 6.44 -8.27 -14.69
C GLU A 60 5.05 -7.89 -15.22
N SER A 61 4.42 -6.87 -14.64
CA SER A 61 3.10 -6.39 -15.08
C SER A 61 3.15 -5.86 -16.51
N ASN A 62 4.17 -5.07 -16.85
CA ASN A 62 4.38 -4.55 -18.20
C ASN A 62 4.62 -5.69 -19.21
N THR A 63 5.47 -6.65 -18.84
CA THR A 63 5.75 -7.83 -19.69
C THR A 63 4.49 -8.62 -19.96
N ARG A 64 3.67 -8.86 -18.94
CA ARG A 64 2.40 -9.58 -19.06
C ARG A 64 1.42 -8.82 -19.96
N LEU A 65 1.19 -7.54 -19.69
CA LEU A 65 0.27 -6.71 -20.49
C LEU A 65 0.67 -6.67 -21.98
N MET A 66 1.96 -6.51 -22.28
CA MET A 66 2.45 -6.51 -23.66
C MET A 66 2.26 -7.88 -24.33
N ARG A 67 2.54 -8.98 -23.61
CA ARG A 67 2.33 -10.34 -24.10
C ARG A 67 0.85 -10.58 -24.41
N ASP A 68 -0.03 -10.26 -23.48
CA ASP A 68 -1.47 -10.46 -23.60
C ASP A 68 -2.01 -9.69 -24.80
N TYR A 69 -1.61 -8.41 -24.94
CA TYR A 69 -1.97 -7.59 -26.09
C TYR A 69 -1.51 -8.22 -27.44
N VAL A 70 -0.27 -8.70 -27.52
CA VAL A 70 0.24 -9.34 -28.75
C VAL A 70 -0.54 -10.62 -29.06
N VAL A 71 -0.86 -11.43 -28.05
CA VAL A 71 -1.64 -12.67 -28.22
C VAL A 71 -3.04 -12.37 -28.72
N GLU A 72 -3.71 -11.36 -28.15
CA GLU A 72 -5.07 -10.97 -28.53
C GLU A 72 -5.15 -10.35 -29.93
N THR A 73 -4.12 -9.63 -30.36
CA THR A 73 -4.15 -8.86 -31.62
C THR A 73 -3.46 -9.55 -32.80
N SER A 74 -2.77 -10.67 -32.57
CA SER A 74 -2.12 -11.42 -33.65
C SER A 74 -3.13 -12.23 -34.46
N PRO A 75 -3.08 -12.20 -35.80
CA PRO A 75 -3.96 -13.02 -36.63
C PRO A 75 -3.65 -14.51 -36.42
N THR A 76 -4.61 -15.26 -35.91
CA THR A 76 -4.57 -16.72 -35.88
C THR A 76 -4.52 -17.21 -37.33
N LYS A 77 -3.61 -18.13 -37.66
CA LYS A 77 -3.47 -18.75 -39.00
C LYS A 77 -4.71 -19.51 -39.51
N GLU A 78 -5.85 -19.38 -38.83
CA GLU A 78 -7.13 -19.99 -39.19
C GLU A 78 -7.95 -19.15 -40.18
N ASN A 79 -7.60 -17.87 -40.40
CA ASN A 79 -8.30 -16.98 -41.33
C ASN A 79 -7.71 -16.95 -42.76
N GLU A 80 -6.78 -17.84 -43.10
CA GLU A 80 -6.16 -17.94 -44.45
C GLU A 80 -6.54 -19.24 -45.18
N LYS A 81 -7.81 -19.68 -45.11
CA LYS A 81 -8.33 -20.74 -46.00
C LYS A 81 -9.60 -20.32 -46.72
#